data_AF-A0A963W6T4-F1
#
_entry.id   AF-A0A963W6T4-F1
#
_cell.length_a   1.000
_cell.length_b   1.000
_cell.length_c   1.000
_cell.angle_alpha   90.00
_cell.angle_beta   90.00
_cell.angle_gamma   90.00
#
_symmetry.space_group_name_H-M   'P 1'
#
loop_
_entity.id
_entity.type
_entity.pdbx_description
1 polymer ?
#
loop_
_entity_poly.entity_id
_entity_poly.type
_entity_poly.pdbx_seq_one_letter_code
_entity_poly.pdbx_strand_id
1 'polypeptide(L)'
;FPLFYFFLLVPLGEELVPALQLVTAKLTIAMVEASGIPARIEGVYIDTPVGLFEVAEACSGVKFLIAMVALGLLTANLCFKSWKRRIAFVAACIVVPILANGVRAFATIWVAQSVGAERAVSFDHIVYGWFFFALVVAIVLAAAWPFFDRSPGAPLVDAERIATSPLLARLEGHRVAWLTALAALILITGGAHAWARAGEALRAELPSKVGLPEIDGWSRVPYPKGALAWRPQAEGADVRLQGRYRNEAGQEVDVLLALYSSQGDGREPGGYGQGALPPHSGWSWHSPGPHVADGRSEWLRGDEGTLRLAETWYVNGSLVTGSNMRLKLHSMGDKLLLNEHPAALLIVSAADQSAEQAGPSVEAFMRAAGPPRQWMDRLGITE
;
A
#
# COMPACT_ATOMS: atom_id res chain seq x y z
N PHE A 1 1.97 -19.94 17.73
CA PHE A 1 2.83 -18.75 17.53
C PHE A 1 3.62 -18.84 16.23
N PRO A 2 4.46 -19.86 15.95
CA PRO A 2 5.32 -19.86 14.74
C PRO A 2 4.54 -19.73 13.43
N LEU A 3 3.45 -20.49 13.26
CA LEU A 3 2.58 -20.39 12.10
C LEU A 3 1.93 -19.01 11.95
N PHE A 4 1.50 -18.40 13.05
CA PHE A 4 0.95 -17.05 13.05
C PHE A 4 2.01 -15.99 12.72
N TYR A 5 3.26 -16.20 13.16
CA TYR A 5 4.36 -15.30 12.90
C TYR A 5 4.70 -15.22 11.41
N PHE A 6 4.52 -16.32 10.65
CA PHE A 6 4.69 -16.31 9.20
C PHE A 6 3.72 -15.38 8.45
N PHE A 7 2.58 -14.99 9.04
CA PHE A 7 1.71 -13.98 8.41
C PHE A 7 2.38 -12.62 8.29
N LEU A 8 3.43 -12.32 9.07
CA LEU A 8 4.21 -11.10 8.93
C LEU A 8 5.09 -11.08 7.66
N LEU A 9 5.21 -12.20 6.95
CA LEU A 9 5.85 -12.26 5.63
C LEU A 9 4.93 -11.75 4.52
N VAL A 10 3.62 -11.67 4.77
CA VAL A 10 2.68 -11.11 3.79
C VAL A 10 2.92 -9.60 3.73
N PRO A 11 3.16 -9.02 2.54
CA PRO A 11 3.44 -7.58 2.39
C PRO A 11 2.16 -6.75 2.61
N LEU A 12 1.79 -6.58 3.88
CA LEU A 12 0.64 -5.79 4.34
C LEU A 12 1.16 -4.47 4.91
N GLY A 13 1.22 -3.41 4.10
CA GLY A 13 1.76 -2.13 4.56
C GLY A 13 1.55 -0.93 3.64
N GLU A 14 1.39 -1.15 2.34
CA GLU A 14 1.22 -0.05 1.35
C GLU A 14 0.01 0.84 1.69
N GLU A 15 -1.10 0.26 2.14
CA GLU A 15 -2.31 1.00 2.54
C GLU A 15 -2.11 1.87 3.80
N LEU A 16 -1.10 1.55 4.63
CA LEU A 16 -0.78 2.34 5.83
C LEU A 16 0.10 3.55 5.52
N VAL A 17 0.77 3.58 4.36
CA VAL A 17 1.71 4.63 3.98
C VAL A 17 1.06 6.02 4.03
N PRO A 18 -0.08 6.29 3.36
CA PRO A 18 -0.69 7.62 3.36
C PRO A 18 -1.07 8.09 4.76
N ALA A 19 -1.64 7.19 5.57
CA ALA A 19 -2.03 7.50 6.94
C ALA A 19 -0.82 7.86 7.80
N LEU A 20 0.28 7.12 7.69
CA LEU A 20 1.50 7.37 8.45
C LEU A 20 2.26 8.62 7.96
N GLN A 21 2.23 8.94 6.67
CA GLN A 21 2.76 10.23 6.17
C GLN A 21 2.02 11.40 6.81
N LEU A 22 0.68 11.37 6.83
CA LEU A 22 -0.12 12.43 7.46
C LEU A 22 0.13 12.54 8.97
N VAL A 23 0.22 11.41 9.67
CA VAL A 23 0.55 11.41 11.11
C VAL A 23 1.94 12.00 11.33
N THR A 24 2.92 11.61 10.53
CA THR A 24 4.29 12.13 10.61
C THR A 24 4.30 13.63 10.35
N ALA A 25 3.66 14.10 9.27
CA ALA A 25 3.59 15.52 8.94
C ALA A 25 2.95 16.35 10.08
N LYS A 26 1.86 15.85 10.68
CA LYS A 26 1.19 16.49 11.83
C LYS A 26 2.08 16.54 13.08
N LEU A 27 2.78 15.47 13.40
CA LEU A 27 3.72 15.45 14.53
C LEU A 27 4.87 16.42 14.27
N THR A 28 5.41 16.41 13.05
CA THR A 28 6.52 17.26 12.64
C THR A 28 6.14 18.73 12.74
N ILE A 29 5.03 19.18 12.15
CA ILE A 29 4.63 20.60 12.25
C ILE A 29 4.40 21.03 13.70
N ALA A 30 3.78 20.19 14.53
CA ALA A 30 3.57 20.51 15.94
C ALA A 30 4.89 20.76 16.69
N MET A 31 5.94 20.00 16.39
CA MET A 31 7.28 20.20 16.96
C MET A 31 8.01 21.41 16.34
N VAL A 32 7.85 21.64 15.03
CA VAL A 32 8.42 22.81 14.34
C VAL A 32 7.85 24.11 14.92
N GLU A 33 6.53 24.21 15.03
CA GLU A 33 5.85 25.38 15.61
C GLU A 33 6.24 25.57 17.09
N ALA A 34 6.32 24.48 17.86
CA ALA A 34 6.76 24.53 19.26
C ALA A 34 8.22 25.02 19.41
N SER A 35 9.06 24.85 18.40
CA SER A 35 10.43 25.37 18.36
C SER A 35 10.54 26.85 17.95
N GLY A 36 9.41 27.49 17.63
CA GLY A 36 9.34 28.91 17.24
C GLY A 36 9.56 29.17 15.75
N ILE A 37 9.65 28.14 14.92
CA ILE A 37 9.76 28.28 13.46
C ILE A 37 8.34 28.42 12.89
N PRO A 38 8.03 29.49 12.14
CA PRO A 38 6.74 29.61 11.47
C PRO A 38 6.66 28.55 10.36
N ALA A 39 5.62 27.72 10.36
CA ALA A 39 5.41 26.71 9.34
C ALA A 39 3.93 26.59 8.97
N ARG A 40 3.63 26.08 7.78
CA ARG A 40 2.27 25.73 7.35
C ARG A 40 2.25 24.33 6.78
N ILE A 41 1.19 23.58 7.03
CA ILE A 41 1.01 22.21 6.51
C ILE A 41 -0.12 22.18 5.48
N GLU A 42 0.16 21.59 4.32
CA GLU A 42 -0.81 21.31 3.26
C GLU A 42 -0.62 19.87 2.79
N GLY A 43 -1.53 18.97 3.18
CA GLY A 43 -1.35 17.54 2.94
C GLY A 43 -0.12 17.00 3.68
N VAL A 44 0.86 16.50 2.92
CA VAL A 44 2.19 16.07 3.42
C VAL A 44 3.29 17.11 3.26
N TYR A 45 2.96 18.28 2.73
CA TYR A 45 3.90 19.38 2.54
C TYR A 45 3.94 20.29 3.75
N ILE A 46 5.16 20.67 4.15
CA ILE A 46 5.42 21.59 5.25
C ILE A 46 6.20 22.77 4.68
N ASP A 47 5.53 23.90 4.54
CA ASP A 47 6.12 25.16 4.10
C ASP A 47 6.79 25.86 5.29
N THR A 48 8.04 26.27 5.10
CA THR A 48 8.86 26.96 6.10
C THR A 48 9.67 28.08 5.44
N PRO A 49 10.21 29.06 6.19
CA PRO A 49 10.98 30.17 5.62
C PRO A 49 12.18 29.78 4.77
N VAL A 50 12.73 28.58 4.98
CA VAL A 50 13.90 28.08 4.25
C VAL A 50 13.54 27.16 3.09
N GLY A 51 12.26 26.82 2.92
CA GLY A 51 11.78 26.00 1.82
C GLY A 51 10.60 25.11 2.16
N LEU A 52 10.12 24.44 1.10
CA LEU A 52 9.01 23.49 1.13
C LEU A 52 9.56 22.07 1.36
N PHE A 53 9.14 21.43 2.45
CA PHE A 53 9.52 20.05 2.79
C PHE A 53 8.37 19.09 2.47
N GLU A 54 8.68 17.94 1.89
CA GLU A 54 7.73 16.86 1.64
C GLU A 54 8.01 15.68 2.56
N VAL A 55 6.98 15.18 3.25
CA VAL A 55 7.04 13.86 3.89
C VAL A 55 6.80 12.79 2.83
N ALA A 56 7.84 12.48 2.05
CA ALA A 56 7.78 11.47 0.99
C ALA A 56 7.41 10.06 1.52
N GLU A 57 6.98 9.17 0.64
CA GLU A 57 6.60 7.79 1.00
C GLU A 57 7.69 7.07 1.81
N ALA A 58 8.96 7.24 1.43
CA ALA A 58 10.10 6.67 2.14
C ALA A 58 10.25 7.16 3.59
N CYS A 59 9.70 8.35 3.90
CA CYS A 59 9.72 8.99 5.21
C CYS A 59 8.48 8.69 6.06
N SER A 60 7.50 7.94 5.53
CA SER A 60 6.29 7.49 6.25
C SER A 60 6.60 6.70 7.53
N GLY A 61 7.77 6.06 7.61
CA GLY A 61 8.16 5.22 8.73
C GLY A 61 7.52 3.82 8.73
N VAL A 62 6.74 3.47 7.71
CA VAL A 62 6.00 2.18 7.66
C VAL A 62 6.93 0.97 7.79
N LYS A 63 8.09 1.00 7.13
CA LYS A 63 9.06 -0.11 7.14
C LYS A 63 9.59 -0.37 8.55
N PHE A 64 9.89 0.70 9.29
CA PHE A 64 10.36 0.62 10.67
C PHE A 64 9.25 0.19 11.63
N LEU A 65 8.01 0.66 11.41
CA LEU A 65 6.85 0.23 12.19
C LEU A 65 6.60 -1.28 12.05
N ILE A 66 6.57 -1.80 10.81
CA ILE A 66 6.36 -3.24 10.57
C ILE A 66 7.49 -4.06 11.23
N ALA A 67 8.75 -3.64 11.07
CA ALA A 67 9.89 -4.31 11.69
C ALA A 67 9.79 -4.31 13.23
N MET A 68 9.39 -3.18 13.84
CA MET A 68 9.22 -3.08 15.28
C MET A 68 8.05 -3.91 15.78
N VAL A 69 6.94 -3.99 15.05
CA VAL A 69 5.80 -4.86 15.38
C VAL A 69 6.22 -6.33 15.31
N ALA A 70 6.97 -6.73 14.28
CA ALA A 70 7.46 -8.10 14.15
C ALA A 70 8.41 -8.49 15.30
N LEU A 71 9.34 -7.61 15.66
CA LEU A 71 10.20 -7.79 16.82
C LEU A 71 9.42 -7.77 18.14
N GLY A 72 8.43 -6.89 18.21
CA GLY A 72 7.54 -6.70 19.35
C GLY A 72 6.73 -7.96 19.66
N LEU A 73 6.11 -8.57 18.64
CA LEU A 73 5.37 -9.82 18.74
C LEU A 73 6.28 -11.00 19.14
N LEU A 74 7.49 -11.05 18.57
CA LEU A 74 8.49 -12.06 18.94
C LEU A 74 8.87 -11.93 20.42
N THR A 75 9.28 -10.74 20.83
CA THR A 75 9.71 -10.44 22.21
C THR A 75 8.55 -10.61 23.20
N ALA A 76 7.32 -10.23 22.82
CA ALA A 76 6.12 -10.46 23.61
C ALA A 76 5.91 -11.95 23.93
N ASN A 77 6.11 -12.81 22.93
CA ASN A 77 5.98 -14.26 23.10
C ASN A 77 7.14 -14.88 23.89
N LEU A 78 8.36 -14.39 23.69
CA LEU A 78 9.57 -14.91 24.33
C LEU A 78 9.72 -14.45 25.78
N CYS A 79 9.45 -13.19 26.10
CA CYS A 79 9.82 -12.59 27.39
C CYS A 79 8.67 -12.40 28.38
N PHE A 80 7.41 -12.51 27.92
CA PHE A 80 6.23 -12.27 28.76
C PHE A 80 5.28 -13.47 28.85
N LYS A 81 4.78 -13.76 30.05
CA LYS A 81 3.72 -14.73 30.35
C LYS A 81 2.34 -14.06 30.38
N SER A 82 2.26 -12.87 30.97
CA SER A 82 1.00 -12.13 31.11
C SER A 82 0.53 -11.49 29.81
N TRP A 83 -0.69 -11.79 29.38
CA TRP A 83 -1.32 -11.15 28.21
C TRP A 83 -1.44 -9.64 28.33
N LYS A 84 -1.64 -9.09 29.53
CA LYS A 84 -1.68 -7.63 29.75
C LYS A 84 -0.34 -6.99 29.40
N ARG A 85 0.77 -7.60 29.85
CA ARG A 85 2.13 -7.12 29.55
C ARG A 85 2.47 -7.28 28.07
N ARG A 86 2.06 -8.39 27.45
CA ARG A 86 2.21 -8.61 26.00
C ARG A 86 1.53 -7.51 25.19
N ILE A 87 0.26 -7.24 25.48
CA ILE A 87 -0.52 -6.22 24.77
C ILE A 87 0.09 -4.84 24.99
N ALA A 88 0.43 -4.48 26.23
CA ALA A 88 1.07 -3.19 26.53
C ALA A 88 2.41 -3.02 25.80
N PHE A 89 3.25 -4.06 25.75
CA PHE A 89 4.52 -4.03 25.06
C PHE A 89 4.36 -3.93 23.54
N VAL A 90 3.44 -4.70 22.94
CA VAL A 90 3.13 -4.59 21.50
C VAL A 90 2.57 -3.21 21.16
N ALA A 91 1.71 -2.63 22.03
CA ALA A 91 1.23 -1.26 21.86
C ALA A 91 2.38 -0.24 21.90
N ALA A 92 3.34 -0.41 22.81
CA ALA A 92 4.55 0.42 22.83
C ALA A 92 5.39 0.26 21.54
N CYS A 93 5.50 -0.96 21.02
CA CYS A 93 6.17 -1.25 19.75
C CYS A 93 5.47 -0.63 18.52
N ILE A 94 4.22 -0.20 18.64
CA ILE A 94 3.49 0.54 17.61
C ILE A 94 3.66 2.05 17.81
N VAL A 95 3.39 2.53 19.02
CA VAL A 95 3.35 3.97 19.32
C VAL A 95 4.74 4.60 19.27
N VAL A 96 5.75 3.98 19.87
CA VAL A 96 7.08 4.58 20.00
C VAL A 96 7.74 4.82 18.63
N PRO A 97 7.75 3.89 17.67
CA PRO A 97 8.31 4.17 16.33
C PRO A 97 7.59 5.27 15.58
N ILE A 98 6.26 5.40 15.72
CA ILE A 98 5.49 6.47 15.08
C ILE A 98 5.94 7.84 15.62
N LEU A 99 6.04 7.96 16.95
CA LEU A 99 6.53 9.20 17.58
C LEU A 99 7.99 9.49 17.22
N ALA A 100 8.84 8.47 17.26
CA ALA A 100 10.24 8.59 16.90
C ALA A 100 10.42 9.01 15.44
N ASN A 101 9.57 8.52 14.52
CA ASN A 101 9.59 8.96 13.12
C ASN A 101 9.25 10.45 12.98
N GLY A 102 8.26 10.93 13.72
CA GLY A 102 7.93 12.36 13.77
C GLY A 102 9.10 13.20 14.29
N VAL A 103 9.77 12.76 15.36
CA VAL A 103 10.95 13.43 15.94
C VAL A 103 12.09 13.48 14.92
N ARG A 104 12.32 12.38 14.21
CA ARG A 104 13.33 12.30 13.15
C ARG A 104 13.05 13.32 12.04
N ALA A 105 11.83 13.35 11.51
CA ALA A 105 11.44 14.28 10.46
C ALA A 105 11.53 15.75 10.93
N PHE A 106 11.14 16.03 12.18
CA PHE A 106 11.36 17.34 12.81
C PHE A 106 12.85 17.71 12.89
N ALA A 107 13.70 16.79 13.34
CA ALA A 107 15.13 17.04 13.45
C ALA A 107 15.75 17.39 12.09
N THR A 108 15.31 16.73 11.00
CA THR A 108 15.75 17.07 9.64
C THR A 108 15.38 18.51 9.26
N ILE A 109 14.13 18.93 9.48
CA ILE A 109 13.68 20.31 9.19
C ILE A 109 14.40 21.32 10.07
N TRP A 110 14.59 21.01 11.35
CA TRP A 110 15.26 21.89 12.30
C TRP A 110 16.74 22.11 11.94
N VAL A 111 17.45 21.03 11.60
CA VAL A 111 18.83 21.12 11.08
C VAL A 111 18.88 21.92 9.79
N ALA A 112 17.91 21.72 8.88
CA ALA A 112 17.83 22.44 7.61
C ALA A 112 17.75 23.97 7.76
N GLN A 113 17.18 24.48 8.86
CA GLN A 113 17.19 25.92 9.16
C GLN A 113 18.61 26.48 9.31
N SER A 114 19.57 25.66 9.77
CA SER A 114 20.94 26.08 10.05
C SER A 114 21.94 25.81 8.93
N VAL A 115 21.79 24.70 8.19
CA VAL A 115 22.76 24.26 7.17
C VAL A 115 22.26 24.40 5.73
N GLY A 116 20.98 24.80 5.56
CA GLY A 116 20.26 24.88 4.29
C GLY A 116 19.59 23.56 3.89
N ALA A 117 18.47 23.66 3.15
CA ALA A 117 17.61 22.53 2.80
C ALA A 117 18.33 21.43 1.99
N GLU A 118 19.14 21.81 0.99
CA GLU A 118 19.83 20.86 0.11
C GLU A 118 20.81 19.94 0.84
N ARG A 119 21.54 20.48 1.84
CA ARG A 119 22.49 19.69 2.63
C ARG A 119 21.78 18.81 3.65
N ALA A 120 20.73 19.31 4.30
CA ALA A 120 20.01 18.55 5.32
C ALA A 120 19.30 17.30 4.75
N VAL A 121 18.75 17.40 3.54
CA VAL A 121 18.15 16.25 2.84
C VAL A 121 19.20 15.19 2.52
N SER A 122 20.36 15.59 1.99
CA SER A 122 21.45 14.64 1.64
C SER A 122 22.05 13.90 2.85
N PHE A 123 21.97 14.46 4.06
CA PHE A 123 22.44 13.81 5.29
C PHE A 123 21.49 12.68 5.77
N ASP A 124 20.24 12.65 5.29
CA ASP A 124 19.15 11.80 5.81
C ASP A 124 19.09 10.39 5.18
N HIS A 125 20.00 10.05 4.26
CA HIS A 125 19.85 8.85 3.45
C HIS A 125 20.51 7.61 4.08
N ILE A 126 19.65 6.73 4.61
CA ILE A 126 19.87 5.31 4.98
C ILE A 126 20.71 5.07 6.25
N VAL A 127 21.87 5.72 6.41
CA VAL A 127 22.77 5.43 7.54
C VAL A 127 22.21 5.96 8.86
N TYR A 128 21.85 7.25 8.93
CA TYR A 128 21.26 7.84 10.15
C TYR A 128 19.91 7.24 10.52
N GLY A 129 19.07 6.92 9.51
CA GLY A 129 17.77 6.28 9.75
C GLY A 129 17.90 4.90 10.42
N TRP A 130 18.87 4.08 9.99
CA TRP A 130 19.09 2.76 10.59
C TRP A 130 19.68 2.84 12.00
N PHE A 131 20.64 3.75 12.24
CA PHE A 131 21.17 4.00 13.59
C PHE A 131 20.10 4.53 14.54
N PHE A 132 19.29 5.50 14.09
CA PHE A 132 18.19 6.05 14.88
C PHE A 132 17.16 4.96 15.21
N PHE A 133 16.80 4.12 14.24
CA PHE A 133 15.90 3.00 14.47
C PHE A 133 16.48 1.99 15.47
N ALA A 134 17.76 1.62 15.33
CA ALA A 134 18.44 0.72 16.27
C ALA A 134 18.45 1.28 17.69
N LEU A 135 18.67 2.60 17.84
CA LEU A 135 18.58 3.29 19.12
C LEU A 135 17.17 3.21 19.72
N VAL A 136 16.12 3.45 18.93
CA VAL A 136 14.72 3.34 19.37
C VAL A 136 14.39 1.92 19.82
N VAL A 137 14.82 0.91 19.05
CA VAL A 137 14.68 -0.51 19.42
C VAL A 137 15.37 -0.79 20.76
N ALA A 138 16.62 -0.34 20.93
CA ALA A 138 17.38 -0.53 22.16
C ALA A 138 16.68 0.12 23.36
N ILE A 139 16.16 1.35 23.21
CA ILE A 139 15.42 2.05 24.26
C ILE A 139 14.16 1.28 24.67
N VAL A 140 13.36 0.83 23.71
CA VAL A 140 12.12 0.10 24.01
C VAL A 140 12.42 -1.23 24.68
N LEU A 141 13.43 -1.98 24.22
CA LEU A 141 13.84 -3.24 24.85
C LEU A 141 14.41 -3.01 26.26
N ALA A 142 15.24 -1.99 26.44
CA ALA A 142 15.79 -1.63 27.75
C ALA A 142 14.69 -1.21 28.73
N ALA A 143 13.72 -0.42 28.28
CA ALA A 143 12.56 -0.02 29.08
C ALA A 143 11.66 -1.23 29.44
N ALA A 144 11.56 -2.21 28.55
CA ALA A 144 10.77 -3.43 28.78
C ALA A 144 11.48 -4.46 29.66
N TRP A 145 12.81 -4.43 29.72
CA TRP A 145 13.66 -5.41 30.42
C TRP A 145 13.22 -5.70 31.87
N PRO A 146 12.91 -4.69 32.72
CA PRO A 146 12.47 -4.93 34.10
C PRO A 146 11.13 -5.66 34.21
N PHE A 147 10.33 -5.65 33.14
CA PHE A 147 9.00 -6.25 33.11
C PHE A 147 8.98 -7.67 32.55
N PHE A 148 10.12 -8.19 32.08
CA PHE A 148 10.23 -9.57 31.61
C PHE A 148 10.01 -10.54 32.78
N ASP A 149 9.00 -11.41 32.65
CA ASP A 149 8.56 -12.34 33.70
C ASP A 149 8.82 -13.82 33.32
N ARG A 150 9.40 -14.05 32.14
CA ARG A 150 9.87 -15.35 31.68
C ARG A 150 11.39 -15.43 31.83
N SER A 151 11.87 -16.45 32.53
CA SER A 151 13.30 -16.68 32.70
C SER A 151 13.97 -17.11 31.39
N PRO A 152 15.23 -16.71 31.14
CA PRO A 152 16.04 -17.29 30.07
C PRO A 152 16.11 -18.82 30.23
N GLY A 153 15.70 -19.56 29.20
CA GLY A 153 15.67 -21.03 29.22
C GLY A 153 14.34 -21.66 29.67
N ALA A 154 13.32 -20.87 30.04
CA ALA A 154 12.00 -21.42 30.27
C ALA A 154 11.47 -22.10 29.00
N PRO A 155 10.90 -23.32 29.08
CA PRO A 155 10.43 -24.05 27.91
C PRO A 155 9.40 -23.22 27.15
N LEU A 156 9.67 -22.97 25.87
CA LEU A 156 8.78 -22.21 24.99
C LEU A 156 7.49 -22.97 24.70
N VAL A 157 7.63 -24.27 24.59
CA VAL A 157 6.62 -25.27 24.29
C VAL A 157 6.49 -26.17 25.52
N ASP A 158 5.26 -26.37 25.97
CA ASP A 158 4.95 -27.23 27.11
C ASP A 158 4.94 -28.70 26.65
N ALA A 159 6.07 -29.38 26.87
CA ALA A 159 6.26 -30.77 26.45
C ALA A 159 5.33 -31.73 27.20
N GLU A 160 5.03 -31.46 28.47
CA GLU A 160 4.11 -32.29 29.26
C GLU A 160 2.69 -32.20 28.73
N ARG A 161 2.25 -30.99 28.37
CA ARG A 161 0.94 -30.79 27.74
C ARG A 161 0.84 -31.44 26.36
N ILE A 162 1.93 -31.48 25.59
CA ILE A 162 1.98 -32.20 24.32
C ILE A 162 1.91 -33.71 24.55
N ALA A 163 2.71 -34.24 25.47
CA ALA A 163 2.75 -35.67 25.78
C ALA A 163 1.43 -36.21 26.32
N THR A 164 0.70 -35.39 27.08
CA THR A 164 -0.61 -35.74 27.65
C THR A 164 -1.79 -35.48 26.70
N SER A 165 -1.53 -34.98 25.48
CA SER A 165 -2.59 -34.65 24.53
C SER A 165 -3.24 -35.92 23.95
N PRO A 166 -4.54 -36.17 24.19
CA PRO A 166 -5.23 -37.36 23.70
C PRO A 166 -5.34 -37.36 22.16
N LEU A 167 -5.34 -36.18 21.53
CA LEU A 167 -5.32 -36.05 20.06
C LEU A 167 -4.01 -36.58 19.49
N LEU A 168 -2.87 -36.16 20.07
CA LEU A 168 -1.55 -36.54 19.58
C LEU A 168 -1.29 -38.03 19.84
N ALA A 169 -1.68 -38.55 21.02
CA ALA A 169 -1.59 -39.97 21.32
C ALA A 169 -2.38 -40.84 20.33
N ARG A 170 -3.57 -40.40 19.90
CA ARG A 170 -4.35 -41.09 18.86
C ARG A 170 -3.63 -41.09 17.51
N LEU A 171 -3.02 -39.97 17.13
CA LEU A 171 -2.29 -39.84 15.86
C LEU A 171 -1.00 -40.67 15.87
N GLU A 172 -0.26 -40.70 16.98
CA GLU A 172 0.97 -41.49 17.15
C GLU A 172 0.73 -43.01 17.07
N GLY A 173 -0.46 -43.46 17.47
CA GLY A 173 -0.87 -44.87 17.31
C GLY A 173 -1.00 -45.33 15.85
N HIS A 174 -1.10 -44.40 14.89
CA HIS A 174 -1.18 -44.74 13.47
C HIS A 174 0.23 -44.94 12.89
N ARG A 175 0.53 -46.17 12.45
CA ARG A 175 1.78 -46.48 11.74
C ARG A 175 1.55 -46.41 10.24
N VAL A 176 2.27 -45.52 9.57
CA VAL A 176 2.28 -45.40 8.11
C VAL A 176 3.61 -45.95 7.60
N ALA A 177 3.59 -46.84 6.62
CA ALA A 177 4.82 -47.35 6.02
C ALA A 177 5.58 -46.19 5.33
N TRP A 178 6.92 -46.17 5.43
CA TRP A 178 7.70 -45.04 4.89
C TRP A 178 7.49 -44.83 3.39
N LEU A 179 7.28 -45.90 2.61
CA LEU A 179 6.94 -45.81 1.19
C LEU A 179 5.58 -45.13 0.96
N THR A 180 4.58 -45.45 1.78
CA THR A 180 3.27 -44.79 1.72
C THR A 180 3.35 -43.33 2.14
N ALA A 181 4.15 -43.00 3.16
CA ALA A 181 4.40 -41.63 3.57
C ALA A 181 5.13 -40.83 2.48
N LEU A 182 6.14 -41.43 1.83
CA LEU A 182 6.87 -40.83 0.72
C LEU A 182 5.96 -40.63 -0.49
N ALA A 183 5.16 -41.63 -0.86
CA ALA A 183 4.20 -41.52 -1.95
C ALA A 183 3.16 -40.42 -1.67
N ALA A 184 2.63 -40.35 -0.45
CA ALA A 184 1.72 -39.29 -0.04
C ALA A 184 2.38 -37.91 -0.10
N LEU A 185 3.63 -37.77 0.35
CA LEU A 185 4.38 -36.52 0.26
C LEU A 185 4.62 -36.08 -1.20
N ILE A 186 4.97 -37.02 -2.08
CA ILE A 186 5.14 -36.75 -3.52
C ILE A 186 3.79 -36.35 -4.14
N LEU A 187 2.70 -37.02 -3.79
CA LEU A 187 1.37 -36.68 -4.29
C LEU A 187 0.90 -35.31 -3.80
N ILE A 188 1.14 -34.98 -2.53
CA ILE A 188 0.78 -33.68 -1.95
C ILE A 188 1.61 -32.56 -2.59
N THR A 189 2.93 -32.74 -2.69
CA THR A 189 3.82 -31.70 -3.26
C THR A 189 3.62 -31.58 -4.78
N GLY A 190 3.50 -32.70 -5.50
CA GLY A 190 3.20 -32.72 -6.93
C GLY A 190 1.83 -32.15 -7.24
N GLY A 191 0.81 -32.49 -6.45
CA GLY A 191 -0.54 -31.94 -6.57
C GLY A 191 -0.57 -30.43 -6.30
N ALA A 192 0.09 -29.97 -5.23
CA ALA A 192 0.22 -28.54 -4.94
C ALA A 192 0.95 -27.79 -6.06
N HIS A 193 2.01 -28.37 -6.62
CA HIS A 193 2.76 -27.76 -7.71
C HIS A 193 1.97 -27.72 -9.02
N ALA A 194 1.26 -28.81 -9.33
CA ALA A 194 0.37 -28.87 -10.50
C ALA A 194 -0.78 -27.86 -10.38
N TRP A 195 -1.37 -27.74 -9.20
CA TRP A 195 -2.43 -26.77 -8.91
C TRP A 195 -1.92 -25.33 -8.98
N ALA A 196 -0.75 -25.03 -8.41
CA ALA A 196 -0.13 -23.71 -8.52
C ALA A 196 0.17 -23.34 -9.99
N ARG A 197 0.70 -24.28 -10.78
CA ARG A 197 0.92 -24.06 -12.22
C ARG A 197 -0.38 -23.89 -13.00
N ALA A 198 -1.44 -24.62 -12.65
CA ALA A 198 -2.75 -24.44 -13.27
C ALA A 198 -3.28 -23.03 -13.01
N GLY A 199 -3.14 -22.54 -11.77
CA GLY A 199 -3.53 -21.17 -11.41
C GLY A 199 -2.67 -20.07 -12.08
N GLU A 200 -1.38 -20.33 -12.35
CA GLU A 200 -0.50 -19.40 -13.09
C GLU A 200 -0.73 -19.41 -14.60
N ALA A 201 -1.11 -20.55 -15.16
CA ALA A 201 -1.34 -20.73 -16.60
C ALA A 201 -2.74 -20.28 -17.03
N LEU A 202 -3.67 -20.19 -16.08
CA LEU A 202 -4.98 -19.60 -16.28
C LEU A 202 -4.80 -18.20 -16.92
N ARG A 203 -5.52 -17.96 -18.03
CA ARG A 203 -5.74 -16.61 -18.57
C ARG A 203 -7.23 -16.40 -18.85
N ALA A 204 -7.75 -15.27 -18.38
CA ALA A 204 -9.07 -14.79 -18.73
C ALA A 204 -9.10 -14.33 -20.20
N GLU A 205 -10.23 -14.57 -20.87
CA GLU A 205 -10.45 -14.06 -22.22
C GLU A 205 -10.64 -12.55 -22.17
N LEU A 206 -9.91 -11.83 -23.02
CA LEU A 206 -10.08 -10.39 -23.18
C LEU A 206 -10.87 -10.10 -24.47
N PRO A 207 -11.71 -9.05 -24.46
CA PRO A 207 -12.39 -8.60 -25.67
C PRO A 207 -11.40 -8.26 -26.78
N SER A 208 -11.66 -8.70 -28.01
CA SER A 208 -10.76 -8.49 -29.16
C SER A 208 -10.65 -7.04 -29.64
N LYS A 209 -11.62 -6.20 -29.29
CA LYS A 209 -11.63 -4.75 -29.58
C LYS A 209 -12.03 -3.99 -28.32
N VAL A 210 -11.03 -3.40 -27.66
CA VAL A 210 -11.24 -2.50 -26.53
C VAL A 210 -10.87 -1.10 -26.98
N GLY A 211 -11.81 -0.18 -26.84
CA GLY A 211 -11.60 1.23 -27.13
C GLY A 211 -12.02 2.07 -25.94
N LEU A 212 -11.45 3.28 -25.84
CA LEU A 212 -12.00 4.26 -24.92
C LEU A 212 -13.40 4.66 -25.42
N PRO A 213 -14.42 4.61 -24.56
CA PRO A 213 -15.79 4.78 -24.99
C PRO A 213 -16.12 6.25 -25.26
N GLU A 214 -17.15 6.43 -26.08
CA GLU A 214 -17.76 7.72 -26.33
C GLU A 214 -18.67 8.05 -25.15
N ILE A 215 -18.48 9.24 -24.57
CA ILE A 215 -19.21 9.71 -23.40
C ILE A 215 -20.01 10.92 -23.83
N ASP A 216 -21.32 10.89 -23.60
CA ASP A 216 -22.22 11.96 -24.02
C ASP A 216 -21.81 13.31 -23.40
N GLY A 217 -21.71 14.35 -24.23
CA GLY A 217 -21.26 15.68 -23.82
C GLY A 217 -19.74 15.83 -23.63
N TRP A 218 -18.95 14.79 -23.90
CA TRP A 218 -17.50 14.82 -23.81
C TRP A 218 -16.84 14.40 -25.12
N SER A 219 -15.87 15.19 -25.57
CA SER A 219 -15.11 14.94 -26.80
C SER A 219 -13.66 14.61 -26.48
N ARG A 220 -13.05 13.69 -27.23
CA ARG A 220 -11.62 13.37 -27.07
C ARG A 220 -10.77 14.48 -27.67
N VAL A 221 -9.81 14.99 -26.89
CA VAL A 221 -8.89 16.06 -27.29
C VAL A 221 -7.44 15.59 -27.20
N PRO A 222 -6.52 16.12 -28.04
CA PRO A 222 -5.11 15.79 -27.94
C PRO A 222 -4.47 16.37 -26.67
N TYR A 223 -3.40 15.73 -26.19
CA TYR A 223 -2.62 16.24 -25.08
C TYR A 223 -1.89 17.54 -25.46
N PRO A 224 -1.93 18.58 -24.60
CA PRO A 224 -1.20 19.82 -24.83
C PRO A 224 0.31 19.57 -24.82
N LYS A 225 1.04 20.21 -25.75
CA LYS A 225 2.50 20.17 -25.79
C LYS A 225 3.07 21.01 -24.64
N GLY A 226 3.96 20.44 -23.84
CA GLY A 226 4.71 21.16 -22.79
C GLY A 226 4.16 21.09 -21.37
N ALA A 227 2.97 20.51 -21.15
CA ALA A 227 2.50 20.22 -19.79
C ALA A 227 3.29 19.07 -19.15
N LEU A 228 3.50 19.11 -17.82
CA LEU A 228 4.08 17.97 -17.09
C LEU A 228 3.26 16.71 -17.39
N ALA A 229 3.87 15.75 -18.06
CA ALA A 229 3.16 14.59 -18.59
C ALA A 229 2.77 13.65 -17.46
N TRP A 230 1.49 13.65 -17.08
CA TRP A 230 0.95 12.61 -16.20
C TRP A 230 0.80 11.29 -16.97
N ARG A 231 1.60 10.31 -16.58
CA ARG A 231 1.69 9.00 -17.23
C ARG A 231 1.49 7.90 -16.19
N PRO A 232 0.24 7.59 -15.82
CA PRO A 232 -0.03 6.55 -14.84
C PRO A 232 0.52 5.20 -15.32
N GLN A 233 1.01 4.42 -14.36
CA GLN A 233 1.69 3.16 -14.63
C GLN A 233 0.70 1.99 -14.53
N ALA A 234 0.72 1.15 -15.56
CA ALA A 234 -0.11 -0.04 -15.67
C ALA A 234 0.70 -1.10 -16.43
N GLU A 235 1.85 -1.44 -15.85
CA GLU A 235 2.80 -2.38 -16.41
C GLU A 235 2.20 -3.80 -16.41
N GLY A 236 2.55 -4.58 -17.43
CA GLY A 236 2.03 -5.94 -17.60
C GLY A 236 0.58 -6.03 -18.09
N ALA A 237 -0.10 -4.91 -18.30
CA ALA A 237 -1.44 -4.88 -18.91
C ALA A 237 -1.37 -5.37 -20.37
N ASP A 238 -2.32 -6.21 -20.77
CA ASP A 238 -2.47 -6.67 -22.15
C ASP A 238 -3.06 -5.58 -23.04
N VAL A 239 -3.96 -4.78 -22.47
CA VAL A 239 -4.56 -3.63 -23.12
C VAL A 239 -4.30 -2.42 -22.24
N ARG A 240 -3.73 -1.36 -22.82
CA ARG A 240 -3.56 -0.07 -22.15
C ARG A 240 -4.07 1.05 -23.04
N LEU A 241 -5.08 1.75 -22.57
CA LEU A 241 -5.71 2.85 -23.27
C LEU A 241 -5.65 4.11 -22.41
N GLN A 242 -5.18 5.21 -22.98
CA GLN A 242 -5.11 6.50 -22.31
C GLN A 242 -5.67 7.58 -23.23
N GLY A 243 -6.51 8.46 -22.70
CA GLY A 243 -7.11 9.53 -23.49
C GLY A 243 -7.54 10.70 -22.63
N ARG A 244 -7.64 11.86 -23.26
CA ARG A 244 -8.15 13.09 -22.64
C ARG A 244 -9.50 13.45 -23.23
N TYR A 245 -10.43 13.81 -22.35
CA TYR A 245 -11.76 14.26 -22.68
C TYR A 245 -11.94 15.71 -22.28
N ARG A 246 -12.71 16.46 -23.08
CA ARG A 246 -13.12 17.83 -22.78
C ARG A 246 -14.61 18.00 -23.06
N ASN A 247 -15.33 18.64 -22.15
CA ASN A 247 -16.74 19.00 -22.35
C ASN A 247 -16.90 20.45 -22.87
N GLU A 248 -18.13 20.85 -23.17
CA GLU A 248 -18.46 22.20 -23.65
C GLU A 248 -18.15 23.30 -22.63
N ALA A 249 -18.18 22.99 -21.33
CA ALA A 249 -17.80 23.90 -20.25
C ALA A 249 -16.28 24.09 -20.12
N GLY A 250 -15.47 23.41 -20.94
CA GLY A 250 -14.01 23.50 -20.92
C GLY A 250 -13.34 22.64 -19.86
N GLN A 251 -14.09 21.82 -19.11
CA GLN A 251 -13.53 20.90 -18.13
C GLN A 251 -12.76 19.78 -18.84
N GLU A 252 -11.59 19.41 -18.31
CA GLU A 252 -10.73 18.39 -18.89
C GLU A 252 -10.50 17.23 -17.92
N VAL A 253 -10.57 16.01 -18.46
CA VAL A 253 -10.33 14.77 -17.71
C VAL A 253 -9.44 13.83 -18.51
N ASP A 254 -8.40 13.31 -17.87
CA ASP A 254 -7.57 12.23 -18.36
C ASP A 254 -8.11 10.89 -17.84
N VAL A 255 -8.24 9.92 -18.74
CA VAL A 255 -8.70 8.56 -18.45
C VAL A 255 -7.59 7.58 -18.81
N LEU A 256 -7.28 6.67 -17.89
CA LEU A 256 -6.53 5.44 -18.15
C LEU A 256 -7.45 4.24 -17.93
N LEU A 257 -7.48 3.34 -18.91
CA LEU A 257 -8.03 2.00 -18.78
C LEU A 257 -6.94 0.98 -19.10
N ALA A 258 -6.68 0.06 -18.17
CA ALA A 258 -5.76 -1.05 -18.38
C ALA A 258 -6.42 -2.37 -18.04
N LEU A 259 -6.28 -3.37 -18.92
CA LEU A 259 -6.86 -4.71 -18.75
C LEU A 259 -5.76 -5.76 -18.63
N TYR A 260 -6.02 -6.74 -17.78
CA TYR A 260 -5.11 -7.82 -17.45
C TYR A 260 -5.86 -9.14 -17.63
N SER A 261 -5.39 -9.97 -18.56
CA SER A 261 -5.89 -11.32 -18.79
C SER A 261 -5.49 -12.25 -17.65
N SER A 262 -4.40 -11.95 -16.94
CA SER A 262 -3.91 -12.75 -15.83
C SER A 262 -3.18 -11.85 -14.84
N GLN A 263 -3.20 -12.25 -13.56
CA GLN A 263 -2.51 -11.54 -12.49
C GLN A 263 -1.34 -12.37 -11.96
N GLY A 264 -0.17 -11.77 -11.79
CA GLY A 264 1.05 -12.43 -11.30
C GLY A 264 2.24 -11.48 -11.36
N ASP A 265 3.45 -12.00 -11.12
CA ASP A 265 4.67 -11.18 -11.10
C ASP A 265 4.77 -10.28 -12.35
N GLY A 266 4.83 -8.96 -12.12
CA GLY A 266 4.91 -7.95 -13.18
C GLY A 266 3.60 -7.66 -13.92
N ARG A 267 2.49 -8.28 -13.52
CA ARG A 267 1.13 -8.13 -14.11
C ARG A 267 0.10 -7.86 -13.01
N GLU A 268 0.42 -6.91 -12.14
CA GLU A 268 -0.41 -6.59 -10.97
C GLU A 268 -0.93 -5.17 -11.08
N PRO A 269 -2.23 -4.94 -11.32
CA PRO A 269 -2.79 -3.59 -11.42
C PRO A 269 -2.56 -2.74 -10.15
N GLY A 270 -2.54 -3.38 -8.98
CA GLY A 270 -2.26 -2.75 -7.68
C GLY A 270 -0.86 -3.07 -7.12
N GLY A 271 0.10 -3.36 -7.99
CA GLY A 271 1.50 -3.61 -7.60
C GLY A 271 2.23 -2.34 -7.16
N TYR A 272 3.42 -2.50 -6.58
CA TYR A 272 4.27 -1.38 -6.19
C TYR A 272 4.62 -0.50 -7.42
N GLY A 273 4.45 0.82 -7.28
CA GLY A 273 4.68 1.79 -8.34
C GLY A 273 3.62 1.80 -9.46
N GLN A 274 2.57 0.97 -9.36
CA GLN A 274 1.45 0.96 -10.31
C GLN A 274 0.37 1.97 -9.90
N GLY A 275 -0.44 2.40 -10.86
CA GLY A 275 -1.56 3.30 -10.64
C GLY A 275 -1.29 4.77 -10.99
N ALA A 276 -1.94 5.66 -10.25
CA ALA A 276 -2.02 7.08 -10.59
C ALA A 276 -0.73 7.89 -10.30
N LEU A 277 0.14 7.37 -9.43
CA LEU A 277 1.38 8.00 -9.02
C LEU A 277 2.57 7.12 -9.41
N PRO A 278 3.17 7.33 -10.58
CA PRO A 278 4.35 6.59 -11.00
C PRO A 278 5.57 7.03 -10.18
N PRO A 279 6.49 6.12 -9.82
CA PRO A 279 7.75 6.49 -9.21
C PRO A 279 8.57 7.37 -10.18
N HIS A 280 9.25 8.38 -9.64
CA HIS A 280 10.15 9.28 -10.39
C HIS A 280 9.46 10.12 -11.50
N SER A 281 8.16 10.42 -11.38
CA SER A 281 7.40 11.13 -12.44
C SER A 281 7.32 12.65 -12.31
N GLY A 282 8.02 13.28 -11.36
CA GLY A 282 7.81 14.70 -10.99
C GLY A 282 6.42 14.96 -10.37
N TRP A 283 5.71 13.89 -10.01
CA TRP A 283 4.49 13.93 -9.23
C TRP A 283 4.74 13.25 -7.90
N SER A 284 4.01 13.68 -6.90
CA SER A 284 4.12 13.21 -5.52
C SER A 284 2.74 13.20 -4.87
N TRP A 285 2.56 12.34 -3.89
CA TRP A 285 1.30 12.24 -3.17
C TRP A 285 1.13 13.47 -2.27
N HIS A 286 -0.02 14.15 -2.37
CA HIS A 286 -0.32 15.33 -1.56
C HIS A 286 -1.19 14.98 -0.36
N SER A 287 -2.39 14.44 -0.61
CA SER A 287 -3.38 14.14 0.42
C SER A 287 -4.48 13.20 -0.11
N PRO A 288 -5.31 12.62 0.76
CA PRO A 288 -6.52 11.94 0.32
C PRO A 288 -7.44 12.92 -0.41
N GLY A 289 -8.08 12.45 -1.49
CA GLY A 289 -9.12 13.17 -2.22
C GLY A 289 -10.50 13.03 -1.57
N PRO A 290 -11.54 13.62 -2.18
CA PRO A 290 -12.93 13.42 -1.76
C PRO A 290 -13.32 11.95 -1.77
N HIS A 291 -14.22 11.53 -0.88
CA HIS A 291 -14.68 10.15 -0.86
C HIS A 291 -15.41 9.79 -2.17
N VAL A 292 -15.02 8.67 -2.77
CA VAL A 292 -15.62 8.13 -3.99
C VAL A 292 -16.12 6.70 -3.75
N ALA A 293 -17.28 6.36 -4.30
CA ALA A 293 -17.86 5.02 -4.12
C ALA A 293 -16.98 3.94 -4.76
N ASP A 294 -16.65 2.91 -3.98
CA ASP A 294 -15.87 1.74 -4.38
C ASP A 294 -14.52 2.06 -5.05
N GLY A 295 -14.00 3.28 -4.88
CA GLY A 295 -12.74 3.74 -5.48
C GLY A 295 -11.83 4.39 -4.46
N ARG A 296 -10.64 4.76 -4.89
CA ARG A 296 -9.64 5.50 -4.12
C ARG A 296 -9.41 6.84 -4.78
N SER A 297 -9.57 7.93 -4.03
CA SER A 297 -9.40 9.30 -4.52
C SER A 297 -8.20 9.94 -3.84
N GLU A 298 -7.32 10.57 -4.62
CA GLU A 298 -6.06 11.13 -4.14
C GLU A 298 -5.69 12.41 -4.86
N TRP A 299 -5.17 13.37 -4.10
CA TRP A 299 -4.51 14.54 -4.65
C TRP A 299 -3.03 14.25 -4.86
N LEU A 300 -2.56 14.56 -6.07
CA LEU A 300 -1.16 14.54 -6.46
C LEU A 300 -0.69 15.98 -6.68
N ARG A 301 0.55 16.27 -6.33
CA ARG A 301 1.20 17.57 -6.59
C ARG A 301 2.31 17.38 -7.61
N GLY A 302 2.37 18.27 -8.61
CA GLY A 302 3.46 18.33 -9.58
C GLY A 302 4.49 19.40 -9.21
N ASP A 303 5.65 19.38 -9.89
CA ASP A 303 6.80 20.26 -9.63
C ASP A 303 6.46 21.77 -9.59
N GLU A 304 5.49 22.24 -10.39
CA GLU A 304 5.05 23.65 -10.42
C GLU A 304 3.88 23.96 -9.47
N GLY A 305 3.61 23.09 -8.48
CA GLY A 305 2.48 23.25 -7.56
C GLY A 305 1.11 22.92 -8.17
N THR A 306 1.07 22.45 -9.43
CA THR A 306 -0.16 21.96 -10.05
C THR A 306 -0.72 20.79 -9.23
N LEU A 307 -2.01 20.87 -8.89
CA LEU A 307 -2.71 19.80 -8.19
C LEU A 307 -3.46 18.95 -9.20
N ARG A 308 -3.48 17.64 -8.96
CA ARG A 308 -4.19 16.68 -9.79
C ARG A 308 -4.98 15.75 -8.91
N LEU A 309 -6.29 15.72 -9.11
CA LEU A 309 -7.14 14.71 -8.50
C LEU A 309 -7.07 13.45 -9.35
N ALA A 310 -6.84 12.30 -8.73
CA ALA A 310 -6.88 11.00 -9.39
C ALA A 310 -7.79 10.05 -8.60
N GLU A 311 -8.80 9.51 -9.29
CA GLU A 311 -9.70 8.49 -8.77
C GLU A 311 -9.39 7.16 -9.44
N THR A 312 -9.12 6.14 -8.64
CA THR A 312 -8.67 4.81 -9.08
C THR A 312 -9.66 3.74 -8.65
N TRP A 313 -10.03 2.87 -9.58
CA TRP A 313 -10.84 1.68 -9.35
C TRP A 313 -10.17 0.45 -9.95
N TYR A 314 -10.29 -0.65 -9.23
CA TYR A 314 -10.02 -1.98 -9.70
C TYR A 314 -11.33 -2.72 -9.88
N VAL A 315 -11.50 -3.37 -11.02
CA VAL A 315 -12.63 -4.26 -11.29
C VAL A 315 -12.09 -5.66 -11.59
N ASN A 316 -12.63 -6.66 -10.91
CA ASN A 316 -12.28 -8.06 -11.13
C ASN A 316 -13.49 -8.93 -10.80
N GLY A 317 -14.12 -9.52 -11.83
CA GLY A 317 -15.40 -10.20 -11.68
C GLY A 317 -16.46 -9.31 -11.01
N SER A 318 -17.01 -9.78 -9.89
CA SER A 318 -18.00 -9.01 -9.11
C SER A 318 -17.41 -7.89 -8.24
N LEU A 319 -16.10 -7.88 -8.03
CA LEU A 319 -15.44 -6.91 -7.15
C LEU A 319 -15.20 -5.60 -7.89
N VAL A 320 -15.65 -4.51 -7.28
CA VAL A 320 -15.22 -3.14 -7.59
C VAL A 320 -14.61 -2.56 -6.31
N THR A 321 -13.37 -2.08 -6.37
CA THR A 321 -12.70 -1.52 -5.19
C THR A 321 -11.56 -0.57 -5.56
N GLY A 322 -11.31 0.45 -4.73
CA GLY A 322 -10.08 1.25 -4.79
C GLY A 322 -8.94 0.73 -3.91
N SER A 323 -9.16 -0.36 -3.15
CA SER A 323 -8.15 -0.90 -2.25
C SER A 323 -7.32 -1.99 -2.92
N ASN A 324 -6.00 -1.80 -2.94
CA ASN A 324 -5.03 -2.78 -3.41
C ASN A 324 -5.13 -4.07 -2.57
N MET A 325 -5.35 -3.94 -1.26
CA MET A 325 -5.49 -5.10 -0.37
C MET A 325 -6.75 -5.92 -0.70
N ARG A 326 -7.90 -5.28 -0.94
CA ARG A 326 -9.13 -5.99 -1.32
C ARG A 326 -8.97 -6.69 -2.67
N LEU A 327 -8.35 -6.03 -3.64
CA LEU A 327 -8.01 -6.64 -4.93
C LEU A 327 -7.10 -7.86 -4.75
N LYS A 328 -5.96 -7.71 -4.05
CA LYS A 328 -5.00 -8.81 -3.81
C LYS A 328 -5.66 -10.00 -3.12
N LEU A 329 -6.47 -9.77 -2.09
CA LEU A 329 -7.20 -10.84 -1.38
C LEU A 329 -8.23 -11.55 -2.26
N HIS A 330 -8.93 -10.80 -3.12
CA HIS A 330 -9.89 -11.39 -4.06
C HIS A 330 -9.18 -12.22 -5.13
N SER A 331 -8.12 -11.69 -5.73
CA SER A 331 -7.28 -12.41 -6.69
C SER A 331 -6.65 -13.67 -6.10
N MET A 332 -6.25 -13.65 -4.83
CA MET A 332 -5.81 -14.85 -4.12
C MET A 332 -6.93 -15.89 -4.00
N GLY A 333 -8.15 -15.46 -3.69
CA GLY A 333 -9.33 -16.33 -3.64
C GLY A 333 -9.67 -16.96 -5.00
N ASP A 334 -9.64 -16.16 -6.06
CA ASP A 334 -9.88 -16.63 -7.43
C ASP A 334 -8.84 -17.66 -7.88
N LYS A 335 -7.55 -17.38 -7.66
CA LYS A 335 -6.48 -18.35 -7.89
C LYS A 335 -6.63 -19.63 -7.06
N LEU A 336 -7.05 -19.49 -5.81
CA LEU A 336 -7.29 -20.63 -4.92
C LEU A 336 -8.41 -21.55 -5.47
N LEU A 337 -9.42 -20.95 -6.10
CA LEU A 337 -10.57 -21.67 -6.65
C LEU A 337 -10.40 -22.05 -8.12
N LEU A 338 -9.27 -21.72 -8.74
CA LEU A 338 -9.03 -21.83 -10.19
C LEU A 338 -10.11 -21.14 -11.02
N ASN A 339 -10.64 -20.04 -10.50
CA ASN A 339 -11.51 -19.14 -11.24
C ASN A 339 -10.66 -18.01 -11.80
N GLU A 340 -10.98 -17.55 -13.01
CA GLU A 340 -10.34 -16.37 -13.55
C GLU A 340 -11.34 -15.39 -14.09
N HIS A 341 -11.15 -14.15 -13.65
CA HIS A 341 -11.81 -13.01 -14.22
C HIS A 341 -10.73 -12.04 -14.69
N PRO A 342 -10.95 -11.34 -15.81
CA PRO A 342 -10.05 -10.28 -16.20
C PRO A 342 -10.02 -9.22 -15.09
N ALA A 343 -8.85 -8.62 -14.87
CA ALA A 343 -8.73 -7.47 -13.98
C ALA A 343 -8.63 -6.19 -14.80
N ALA A 344 -9.34 -5.16 -14.38
CA ALA A 344 -9.27 -3.84 -14.97
C ALA A 344 -8.78 -2.83 -13.94
N LEU A 345 -7.83 -2.00 -14.34
CA LEU A 345 -7.44 -0.78 -13.65
C LEU A 345 -8.03 0.40 -14.41
N LEU A 346 -8.88 1.15 -13.72
CA LEU A 346 -9.44 2.39 -14.23
C LEU A 346 -8.96 3.56 -13.40
N ILE A 347 -8.43 4.59 -14.06
CA ILE A 347 -8.05 5.83 -13.42
C ILE A 347 -8.67 7.00 -14.17
N VAL A 348 -9.36 7.87 -13.44
CA VAL A 348 -9.95 9.10 -13.95
C VAL A 348 -9.33 10.25 -13.19
N SER A 349 -8.81 11.26 -13.90
CA SER A 349 -8.01 12.30 -13.29
C SER A 349 -8.20 13.66 -13.96
N ALA A 350 -8.20 14.74 -13.17
CA ALA A 350 -8.17 16.10 -13.67
C ALA A 350 -7.06 16.89 -12.96
N ALA A 351 -6.37 17.75 -13.69
CA ALA A 351 -5.35 18.64 -13.16
C ALA A 351 -5.86 20.08 -13.18
N ASP A 352 -5.58 20.83 -12.12
CA ASP A 352 -5.94 22.22 -11.97
C ASP A 352 -4.91 22.94 -11.08
N GLN A 353 -4.66 24.23 -11.34
CA GLN A 353 -3.70 25.00 -10.54
C GLN A 353 -4.26 25.36 -9.16
N SER A 354 -5.56 25.60 -9.02
CA SER A 354 -6.19 25.94 -7.73
C SER A 354 -6.89 24.77 -7.04
N ALA A 355 -6.89 23.57 -7.64
CA ALA A 355 -7.69 22.41 -7.26
C ALA A 355 -9.22 22.60 -7.26
N GLU A 356 -9.72 23.82 -7.46
CA GLU A 356 -11.15 24.15 -7.41
C GLU A 356 -11.96 23.46 -8.51
N GLN A 357 -11.36 23.27 -9.70
CA GLN A 357 -12.04 22.71 -10.87
C GLN A 357 -11.76 21.23 -11.07
N ALA A 358 -10.67 20.68 -10.52
CA ALA A 358 -10.30 19.28 -10.73
C ALA A 358 -11.38 18.31 -10.18
N GLY A 359 -11.86 18.54 -8.95
CA GLY A 359 -12.94 17.76 -8.35
C GLY A 359 -14.24 17.79 -9.17
N PRO A 360 -14.81 18.98 -9.43
CA PRO A 360 -16.01 19.11 -10.25
C PRO A 360 -15.87 18.54 -11.67
N SER A 361 -14.66 18.56 -12.26
CA SER A 361 -14.42 18.00 -13.59
C SER A 361 -14.50 16.47 -13.58
N VAL A 362 -13.85 15.81 -12.62
CA VAL A 362 -13.93 14.36 -12.44
C VAL A 362 -15.36 13.93 -12.12
N GLU A 363 -16.06 14.65 -11.22
CA GLU A 363 -17.45 14.34 -10.87
C GLU A 363 -18.40 14.51 -12.07
N ALA A 364 -18.25 15.58 -12.87
CA ALA A 364 -19.04 15.77 -14.08
C ALA A 364 -18.80 14.65 -15.11
N PHE A 365 -17.54 14.21 -15.25
CA PHE A 365 -17.22 13.10 -16.15
C PHE A 365 -17.81 11.78 -15.67
N MET A 366 -17.63 11.43 -14.38
CA MET A 366 -18.16 10.18 -13.82
C MET A 366 -19.69 10.12 -13.83
N ARG A 367 -20.38 11.26 -13.66
CA ARG A 367 -21.84 11.34 -13.82
C ARG A 367 -22.29 11.03 -15.24
N ALA A 368 -21.55 11.49 -16.26
CA ALA A 368 -21.87 11.23 -17.66
C ALA A 368 -21.46 9.80 -18.09
N ALA A 369 -20.32 9.31 -17.60
CA ALA A 369 -19.80 7.99 -17.95
C ALA A 369 -20.56 6.85 -17.25
N GLY A 370 -21.14 7.10 -16.08
CA GLY A 370 -21.74 6.08 -15.22
C GLY A 370 -20.71 5.38 -14.33
N PRO A 371 -21.14 4.48 -13.45
CA PRO A 371 -20.26 3.77 -12.51
C PRO A 371 -19.26 2.87 -13.25
N PRO A 372 -18.05 2.65 -12.70
CA PRO A 372 -17.00 1.83 -13.33
C PRO A 372 -17.47 0.45 -13.79
N ARG A 373 -18.35 -0.22 -13.01
CA ARG A 373 -18.86 -1.55 -13.37
C ARG A 373 -19.63 -1.55 -14.69
N GLN A 374 -20.56 -0.61 -14.88
CA GLN A 374 -21.31 -0.48 -16.13
C GLN A 374 -20.38 -0.19 -17.32
N TRP A 375 -19.24 0.42 -17.05
CA TRP A 375 -18.22 0.61 -18.06
C TRP A 375 -17.54 -0.68 -18.45
N MET A 376 -17.19 -1.50 -17.47
CA MET A 376 -16.61 -2.82 -17.69
C MET A 376 -17.62 -3.79 -18.35
N ASP A 377 -18.90 -3.70 -17.96
CA ASP A 377 -19.99 -4.48 -18.57
C ASP A 377 -20.12 -4.15 -20.07
N ARG A 378 -20.10 -2.86 -20.45
CA ARG A 378 -20.13 -2.42 -21.86
C ARG A 378 -18.93 -2.90 -22.68
N LEU A 379 -17.81 -3.17 -22.02
CA LEU A 379 -16.61 -3.71 -22.65
C LEU A 379 -16.59 -5.23 -22.66
N GLY A 380 -17.55 -5.92 -22.03
CA GLY A 380 -17.60 -7.39 -21.93
C GLY A 380 -16.56 -7.97 -20.97
N ILE A 381 -16.23 -7.25 -19.89
CA ILE A 381 -15.16 -7.63 -18.93
C ILE A 381 -15.74 -8.36 -17.69
N THR A 382 -17.02 -8.21 -17.42
CA THR A 382 -17.67 -8.57 -16.14
C THR A 382 -18.76 -9.64 -16.28
N GLU A 383 -18.89 -10.25 -17.47
CA GLU A 383 -19.82 -11.37 -17.72
C GLU A 383 -19.32 -12.71 -17.18
#